data_AF-A0A2D5PJ46-F1
#
_entry.id   AF-A0A2D5PJ46-F1
#
_cell.length_a   1.000
_cell.length_b   1.000
_cell.length_c   1.000
_cell.angle_alpha   90.00
_cell.angle_beta   90.00
_cell.angle_gamma   90.00
#
_symmetry.space_group_name_H-M   'P 1'
#
loop_
_entity.id
_entity.type
_entity.pdbx_description
1 polymer ?
#
loop_
_entity_poly.entity_id
_entity_poly.type
_entity_poly.pdbx_seq_one_letter_code
_entity_poly.pdbx_strand_id
1 'polypeptide(L)'
;MSDHLRVQELRENLMELTERVGRRQAQFELAGNLFEGVLSQAKADKACRELDDYQTEYFENVRELTLIAIPHSDAYSRGAGQPDAAERMVHYSLIYSNERAVCDSALRSFQSAIVAYRQSVVNRRIQLFALAAVLFSSIALFTNG
;
A
#
# COMPACT_ATOMS: atom_id res chain seq x y z
N MET A 1 21.88 13.35 -17.61
CA MET A 1 21.88 12.15 -16.74
C MET A 1 21.71 10.94 -17.66
N SER A 2 22.46 9.84 -17.48
CA SER A 2 22.29 8.65 -18.32
C SER A 2 21.06 7.84 -17.87
N ASP A 3 20.39 7.15 -18.79
CA ASP A 3 19.19 6.35 -18.49
C ASP A 3 19.44 5.32 -17.39
N HIS A 4 20.64 4.75 -17.32
CA HIS A 4 21.05 3.84 -16.26
C HIS A 4 20.97 4.49 -14.87
N LEU A 5 21.47 5.72 -14.71
CA LEU A 5 21.43 6.44 -13.43
C LEU A 5 19.99 6.79 -13.06
N ARG A 6 19.14 7.15 -14.02
CA ARG A 6 17.72 7.43 -13.77
C ARG A 6 16.95 6.17 -13.36
N VAL A 7 17.23 5.03 -13.98
CA VAL A 7 16.66 3.74 -13.59
C VAL A 7 17.08 3.35 -12.18
N GLN A 8 18.34 3.60 -11.81
CA GLN A 8 18.82 3.34 -10.45
C GLN A 8 18.09 4.21 -9.43
N GLU A 9 17.96 5.51 -9.68
CA GLU A 9 17.22 6.44 -8.81
C GLU A 9 15.75 6.01 -8.63
N LEU A 10 15.06 5.66 -9.72
CA LEU A 10 13.66 5.22 -9.65
C LEU A 10 13.49 3.89 -8.88
N ARG A 11 14.51 3.01 -8.90
CA ARG A 11 14.53 1.80 -8.07
C ARG A 11 14.71 2.13 -6.59
N GLU A 12 15.64 3.04 -6.29
CA GLU A 12 15.87 3.54 -4.92
C GLU A 12 14.57 4.17 -4.38
N ASN A 13 13.87 4.98 -5.17
CA ASN A 13 12.57 5.54 -4.81
C ASN A 13 11.51 4.47 -4.50
N LEU A 14 11.43 3.40 -5.31
CA LEU A 14 10.48 2.30 -5.05
C LEU A 14 10.82 1.52 -3.78
N MET A 15 12.11 1.32 -3.48
CA MET A 15 12.55 0.72 -2.23
C MET A 15 12.20 1.61 -1.02
N GLU A 16 12.50 2.90 -1.09
CA GLU A 16 12.17 3.86 -0.03
C GLU A 16 10.65 3.97 0.20
N LEU A 17 9.86 3.95 -0.88
CA LEU A 17 8.40 3.90 -0.80
C LEU A 17 7.93 2.63 -0.09
N THR A 18 8.48 1.48 -0.45
CA THR A 18 8.17 0.19 0.19
C THR A 18 8.45 0.23 1.69
N GLU A 19 9.59 0.75 2.11
CA GLU A 19 9.93 0.88 3.53
C GLU A 19 9.01 1.85 4.27
N ARG A 20 8.62 2.96 3.63
CA ARG A 20 7.68 3.93 4.23
C ARG A 20 6.30 3.30 4.41
N VAL A 21 5.79 2.58 3.39
CA VAL A 21 4.53 1.84 3.46
C VAL A 21 4.57 0.81 4.59
N GLY A 22 5.64 0.01 4.67
CA GLY A 22 5.79 -0.99 5.73
C GLY A 22 5.85 -0.39 7.14
N ARG A 23 6.60 0.71 7.32
CA ARG A 23 6.63 1.44 8.60
C ARG A 23 5.27 2.00 8.98
N ARG A 24 4.53 2.58 8.03
CA ARG A 24 3.18 3.09 8.29
C ARG A 24 2.17 2.00 8.60
N GLN A 25 2.21 0.88 7.88
CA GLN A 25 1.37 -0.28 8.19
C GLN A 25 1.61 -0.75 9.63
N ALA A 26 2.87 -0.96 10.02
CA ALA A 26 3.21 -1.44 11.36
C ALA A 26 2.73 -0.47 12.46
N GLN A 27 2.88 0.84 12.24
CA GLN A 27 2.36 1.87 13.15
C GLN A 27 0.82 1.83 13.23
N PHE A 28 0.14 1.67 12.09
CA PHE A 28 -1.30 1.59 12.02
C PHE A 28 -1.85 0.36 12.76
N GLU A 29 -1.25 -0.82 12.56
CA GLU A 29 -1.61 -2.05 13.25
C GLU A 29 -1.34 -1.97 14.76
N LEU A 30 -0.20 -1.42 15.17
CA LEU A 30 0.12 -1.21 16.59
C LEU A 30 -0.92 -0.29 17.25
N ALA A 31 -1.28 0.82 16.60
CA ALA A 31 -2.30 1.74 17.08
C ALA A 31 -3.71 1.11 17.11
N GLY A 32 -3.98 0.14 16.23
CA GLY A 32 -5.22 -0.63 16.24
C GLY A 32 -5.29 -1.68 17.36
N ASN A 33 -4.14 -2.25 17.75
CA ASN A 33 -4.02 -3.23 18.81
C ASN A 33 -4.06 -2.59 20.21
N LEU A 34 -3.46 -1.41 20.37
CA LEU A 34 -3.54 -0.65 21.61
C LEU A 34 -4.97 -0.11 21.82
N PHE A 35 -5.46 -0.15 23.06
CA PHE A 35 -6.81 0.30 23.46
C PHE A 35 -7.13 1.77 23.11
N GLU A 36 -6.17 2.55 22.60
CA GLU A 36 -6.36 3.88 22.01
C GLU A 36 -7.16 3.87 20.68
N GLY A 37 -7.44 2.68 20.15
CA GLY A 37 -8.24 2.42 18.95
C GLY A 37 -9.76 2.31 19.19
N VAL A 38 -10.32 3.04 20.17
CA VAL A 38 -11.78 3.08 20.34
C VAL A 38 -12.42 3.87 19.19
N LEU A 39 -13.01 3.14 18.25
CA LEU A 39 -14.13 3.55 17.39
C LEU A 39 -13.92 4.69 16.36
N SER A 40 -12.69 5.12 16.08
CA SER A 40 -12.51 6.25 15.16
C SER A 40 -12.41 5.80 13.70
N GLN A 41 -13.54 5.85 13.00
CA GLN A 41 -13.61 5.71 11.54
C GLN A 41 -12.70 6.72 10.83
N ALA A 42 -12.54 7.92 11.42
CA ALA A 42 -11.64 8.95 10.90
C ALA A 42 -10.17 8.49 10.84
N LYS A 43 -9.70 7.62 11.74
CA LYS A 43 -8.34 7.04 11.66
C LYS A 43 -8.20 6.14 10.43
N ALA A 44 -9.20 5.30 10.16
CA ALA A 44 -9.21 4.45 8.96
C ALA A 44 -9.27 5.29 7.69
N ASP A 45 -10.07 6.36 7.69
CA ASP A 45 -10.21 7.25 6.53
C ASP A 45 -8.92 8.03 6.26
N LYS A 46 -8.19 8.44 7.30
CA LYS A 46 -6.87 9.03 7.16
C LYS A 46 -5.88 8.03 6.56
N ALA A 47 -5.85 6.79 7.06
CA ALA A 47 -4.98 5.74 6.53
C ALA A 47 -5.30 5.41 5.06
N CYS A 48 -6.57 5.45 4.66
CA CYS A 48 -6.95 5.32 3.24
C CYS A 48 -6.36 6.43 2.38
N ARG A 49 -6.43 7.70 2.82
CA ARG A 49 -5.83 8.81 2.07
C ARG A 49 -4.31 8.66 1.94
N GLU A 50 -3.64 8.28 3.03
CA GLU A 50 -2.19 7.99 3.01
C GLU A 50 -1.86 6.84 2.03
N LEU A 51 -2.70 5.80 1.97
CA LEU A 51 -2.56 4.72 1.00
C LEU A 51 -2.74 5.21 -0.45
N ASP A 52 -3.71 6.08 -0.71
CA ASP A 52 -3.95 6.66 -2.04
C ASP A 52 -2.76 7.51 -2.51
N ASP A 53 -2.15 8.26 -1.58
CA ASP A 53 -0.92 9.03 -1.86
C ASP A 53 0.23 8.09 -2.23
N TYR A 54 0.43 6.99 -1.49
CA TYR A 54 1.45 5.98 -1.82
C TYR A 54 1.21 5.28 -3.14
N GLN A 55 -0.06 5.00 -3.49
CA GLN A 55 -0.40 4.43 -4.78
C GLN A 55 -0.09 5.39 -5.92
N THR A 56 -0.38 6.67 -5.74
CA THR A 56 -0.07 7.71 -6.74
C THR A 56 1.43 7.78 -7.00
N GLU A 57 2.24 7.87 -5.93
CA GLU A 57 3.70 7.89 -6.03
C GLU A 57 4.26 6.60 -6.68
N TYR A 58 3.70 5.44 -6.33
CA TYR A 58 4.06 4.17 -6.97
C TYR A 58 3.79 4.20 -8.48
N PHE A 59 2.60 4.64 -8.91
CA PHE A 59 2.22 4.67 -10.33
C PHE A 59 3.10 5.64 -11.13
N GLU A 60 3.49 6.78 -10.56
CA GLU A 60 4.40 7.73 -11.19
C GLU A 60 5.79 7.10 -11.44
N ASN A 61 6.39 6.50 -10.41
CA ASN A 61 7.69 5.83 -10.53
C ASN A 61 7.65 4.66 -11.54
N VAL A 62 6.61 3.84 -11.49
CA VAL A 62 6.40 2.70 -12.41
C VAL A 62 6.20 3.16 -13.85
N ARG A 63 5.40 4.21 -14.05
CA ARG A 63 5.15 4.77 -15.38
C ARG A 63 6.46 5.28 -16.00
N GLU A 64 7.27 5.99 -15.23
CA GLU A 64 8.53 6.54 -15.74
C GLU A 64 9.54 5.43 -16.08
N LEU A 65 9.67 4.42 -15.22
CA LEU A 65 10.49 3.23 -15.50
C LEU A 65 10.04 2.52 -16.78
N THR A 66 8.73 2.41 -17.01
CA THR A 66 8.18 1.81 -18.24
C THR A 66 8.53 2.61 -19.49
N LEU A 67 8.52 3.94 -19.40
CA LEU A 67 8.92 4.82 -20.51
C LEU A 67 10.40 4.69 -20.86
N ILE A 68 11.27 4.47 -19.87
CA ILE A 68 12.71 4.26 -20.10
C ILE A 68 12.96 2.87 -20.69
N ALA A 69 12.23 1.85 -20.22
CA ALA A 69 12.40 0.47 -20.66
C ALA A 69 11.87 0.19 -22.06
N ILE A 70 10.91 0.98 -22.56
CA ILE A 70 10.41 0.89 -23.94
C ILE A 70 11.11 1.98 -24.77
N PRO A 71 12.22 1.66 -25.47
CA PRO A 71 12.81 2.61 -26.38
C PRO A 71 11.82 2.91 -27.51
N HIS A 72 11.77 4.17 -27.97
CA HIS A 72 11.07 4.51 -29.21
C HIS A 72 11.48 3.50 -30.29
N SER A 73 10.51 2.77 -30.84
CA SER A 73 10.68 1.71 -31.84
C SER A 73 11.49 2.16 -33.07
N ASP A 74 11.63 3.47 -33.27
CA ASP A 74 12.39 4.09 -34.36
C ASP A 74 13.91 4.11 -34.14
N ALA A 75 14.41 3.96 -32.92
CA ALA A 75 15.86 3.89 -32.65
C ALA A 75 16.46 2.50 -32.95
N TYR A 76 15.63 1.45 -32.88
CA TYR A 76 16.05 0.07 -33.14
C TYR A 76 15.89 -0.34 -34.60
N SER A 77 14.99 0.31 -35.36
CA SER A 77 14.76 0.01 -36.78
C SER A 77 15.88 0.53 -37.71
N ARG A 78 16.77 1.40 -37.23
CA ARG A 78 17.96 1.89 -37.96
C ARG A 78 19.26 1.22 -37.50
N GLY A 79 19.33 -0.10 -37.60
CA GLY A 79 20.59 -0.79 -37.93
C GLY A 79 21.73 -0.80 -36.91
N ALA A 80 21.48 -0.74 -35.60
CA ALA A 80 22.54 -0.92 -34.62
C ALA A 80 22.52 -2.33 -34.03
N GLY A 81 23.39 -3.21 -34.54
CA GLY A 81 23.71 -4.51 -33.94
C GLY A 81 24.47 -4.38 -32.62
N GLN A 82 23.82 -3.84 -31.57
CA GLN A 82 24.38 -3.80 -30.22
C GLN A 82 23.63 -4.81 -29.31
N PRO A 83 24.11 -6.05 -29.17
CA PRO A 83 23.56 -7.03 -28.20
C PRO A 83 23.51 -6.48 -26.77
N ASP A 84 24.40 -5.55 -26.46
CA ASP A 84 24.56 -4.86 -25.18
C ASP A 84 23.36 -3.96 -24.79
N ALA A 85 22.56 -3.47 -25.75
CA ALA A 85 21.36 -2.67 -25.46
C ALA A 85 20.15 -3.56 -25.12
N ALA A 86 20.00 -4.69 -25.82
CA ALA A 86 18.95 -5.67 -25.56
C ALA A 86 19.18 -6.41 -24.22
N GLU A 87 20.43 -6.78 -23.92
CA GLU A 87 20.78 -7.37 -22.61
C GLU A 87 20.56 -6.39 -21.46
N ARG A 88 20.88 -5.09 -21.64
CA ARG A 88 20.55 -4.05 -20.65
C ARG A 88 19.05 -3.88 -20.46
N MET A 89 18.24 -3.89 -21.52
CA MET A 89 16.78 -3.88 -21.42
C MET A 89 16.25 -5.09 -20.63
N VAL A 90 16.74 -6.29 -20.93
CA VAL A 90 16.35 -7.51 -20.20
C VAL A 90 16.76 -7.41 -18.73
N HIS A 91 17.97 -6.93 -18.45
CA HIS A 91 18.48 -6.77 -17.08
C HIS A 91 17.68 -5.74 -16.28
N TYR A 92 17.38 -4.57 -16.86
CA TYR A 92 16.51 -3.58 -16.23
C TYR A 92 15.09 -4.10 -16.02
N SER A 93 14.56 -4.90 -16.94
CA SER A 93 13.21 -5.48 -16.82
C SER A 93 13.08 -6.49 -15.67
N LEU A 94 14.09 -7.36 -15.50
CA LEU A 94 14.10 -8.40 -14.47
C LEU A 94 14.25 -7.80 -13.07
N ILE A 95 15.17 -6.87 -12.91
CA ILE A 95 15.38 -6.19 -11.64
C ILE A 95 14.15 -5.34 -11.30
N TYR A 96 13.65 -4.53 -12.24
CA TYR A 96 12.42 -3.76 -12.03
C TYR A 96 11.21 -4.61 -11.60
N SER A 97 11.07 -5.84 -12.13
CA SER A 97 9.96 -6.72 -11.79
C SER A 97 9.94 -7.13 -10.31
N ASN A 98 11.11 -7.29 -9.68
CA ASN A 98 11.21 -7.69 -8.28
C ASN A 98 10.83 -6.53 -7.35
N GLU A 99 11.46 -5.36 -7.51
CA GLU A 99 11.19 -4.17 -6.68
C GLU A 99 9.72 -3.76 -6.77
N ARG A 100 9.14 -3.86 -7.98
CA ARG A 100 7.72 -3.65 -8.18
C ARG A 100 6.87 -4.66 -7.42
N ALA A 101 7.19 -5.96 -7.52
CA ALA A 101 6.45 -7.01 -6.83
C ALA A 101 6.49 -6.85 -5.30
N VAL A 102 7.64 -6.42 -4.75
CA VAL A 102 7.78 -6.14 -3.31
C VAL A 102 6.93 -4.92 -2.92
N CYS A 103 6.99 -3.84 -3.69
CA CYS A 103 6.18 -2.63 -3.41
C CYS A 103 4.68 -2.91 -3.53
N ASP A 104 4.26 -3.64 -4.57
CA ASP A 104 2.87 -4.11 -4.75
C ASP A 104 2.38 -4.93 -3.55
N SER A 105 3.23 -5.83 -3.05
CA SER A 105 2.94 -6.64 -1.87
C SER A 105 2.74 -5.78 -0.62
N ALA A 106 3.62 -4.79 -0.40
CA ALA A 106 3.52 -3.87 0.73
C ALA A 106 2.23 -3.02 0.68
N LEU A 107 1.87 -2.49 -0.50
CA LEU A 107 0.64 -1.71 -0.69
C LEU A 107 -0.60 -2.56 -0.42
N ARG A 108 -0.66 -3.79 -0.93
CA ARG A 108 -1.77 -4.73 -0.69
C ARG A 108 -1.88 -5.15 0.78
N SER A 109 -0.73 -5.34 1.43
CA SER A 109 -0.66 -5.62 2.87
C SER A 109 -1.27 -4.48 3.67
N PHE A 110 -0.88 -3.22 3.38
CA PHE A 110 -1.43 -2.06 4.07
C PHE A 110 -2.94 -1.88 3.81
N GLN A 111 -3.39 -2.07 2.57
CA GLN A 111 -4.82 -2.07 2.24
C GLN A 111 -5.60 -3.10 3.06
N SER A 112 -5.09 -4.33 3.16
CA SER A 112 -5.72 -5.41 3.92
C SER A 112 -5.82 -5.09 5.41
N ALA A 113 -4.77 -4.47 5.99
CA ALA A 113 -4.77 -4.02 7.38
C ALA A 113 -5.88 -2.97 7.64
N ILE A 114 -6.07 -2.02 6.72
CA ILE A 114 -7.13 -1.00 6.84
C ILE A 114 -8.53 -1.64 6.80
N VAL A 115 -8.75 -2.59 5.88
CA VAL A 115 -10.03 -3.31 5.76
C VAL A 115 -10.32 -4.10 7.04
N ALA A 116 -9.33 -4.85 7.55
CA ALA A 116 -9.46 -5.60 8.79
C ALA A 116 -9.77 -4.70 9.99
N TYR A 117 -9.11 -3.54 10.07
CA TYR A 117 -9.37 -2.55 11.12
C TYR A 117 -10.82 -2.04 11.07
N ARG A 118 -11.33 -1.67 9.88
CA ARG A 118 -12.71 -1.21 9.71
C ARG A 118 -13.72 -2.27 10.17
N GLN A 119 -13.50 -3.54 9.79
CA GLN A 119 -14.37 -4.64 10.22
C GLN A 119 -14.34 -4.82 11.75
N SER A 120 -13.16 -4.71 12.37
CA SER A 120 -13.00 -4.76 13.83
C SER A 120 -13.80 -3.64 14.52
N VAL A 121 -13.77 -2.42 14.00
CA VAL A 121 -14.57 -1.30 14.52
C VAL A 121 -16.07 -1.59 14.47
N VAL A 122 -16.57 -2.10 13.34
CA VAL A 122 -17.99 -2.46 13.18
C VAL A 122 -18.38 -3.56 14.19
N ASN A 123 -17.58 -4.62 14.29
CA ASN A 123 -17.85 -5.73 15.21
C ASN A 123 -17.89 -5.26 16.68
N ARG A 124 -16.97 -4.38 17.09
CA ARG A 124 -16.96 -3.80 18.44
C ARG A 124 -18.20 -2.95 18.71
N ARG A 125 -18.67 -2.15 17.73
CA ARG A 125 -19.93 -1.40 17.85
C ARG A 125 -21.11 -2.34 18.10
N ILE A 126 -21.21 -3.42 17.33
CA ILE A 126 -22.29 -4.42 17.48
C ILE A 126 -22.26 -5.06 18.88
N GLN A 127 -21.07 -5.44 19.37
CA GLN A 127 -20.92 -6.00 20.72
C GLN A 127 -21.37 -5.03 21.82
N LEU A 128 -21.03 -3.74 21.71
CA LEU A 128 -21.46 -2.71 22.65
C LEU A 128 -22.98 -2.53 22.64
N PHE A 129 -23.61 -2.51 21.45
CA PHE A 129 -25.06 -2.45 21.33
C PHE A 129 -25.75 -3.68 21.94
N ALA A 130 -25.21 -4.88 21.68
CA ALA A 130 -25.72 -6.11 22.27
C ALA A 130 -25.61 -6.10 23.80
N LEU A 131 -24.47 -5.66 24.34
CA LEU A 131 -24.27 -5.51 25.79
C LEU A 131 -25.26 -4.51 26.40
N ALA A 132 -25.45 -3.37 25.76
CA ALA A 132 -26.43 -2.37 26.21
C ALA A 132 -27.85 -2.94 26.21
N ALA A 133 -28.25 -3.66 25.15
CA ALA A 133 -29.57 -4.29 25.08
C ALA A 133 -29.80 -5.32 26.21
N VAL A 134 -28.78 -6.11 26.55
CA VAL A 134 -28.84 -7.05 27.69
C VAL A 134 -29.01 -6.29 29.02
N LEU A 135 -28.25 -5.21 29.22
CA LEU A 135 -28.34 -4.39 30.43
C LEU A 135 -29.72 -3.73 30.58
N PHE A 136 -30.26 -3.13 29.51
CA PHE A 136 -31.60 -2.53 29.52
C PHE A 136 -32.70 -3.56 29.77
N SER A 137 -32.61 -4.75 29.16
CA SER A 137 -33.57 -5.83 29.38
C SER A 137 -33.55 -6.33 30.84
N SER A 138 -32.35 -6.43 31.42
CA SER A 138 -32.18 -6.83 32.83
C SER A 138 -32.78 -5.79 33.77
N ILE A 139 -32.54 -4.48 33.55
CA ILE A 139 -33.13 -3.41 34.35
C ILE A 139 -34.67 -3.45 34.25
N ALA A 140 -35.23 -3.63 33.06
CA ALA A 140 -36.68 -3.69 32.84
C ALA A 140 -37.36 -4.83 33.62
N LEU A 141 -36.69 -5.98 33.77
CA LEU A 141 -37.15 -7.10 34.60
C LEU A 141 -37.13 -6.76 36.09
N PHE A 142 -36.11 -6.06 36.58
CA PHE A 142 -36.03 -5.64 37.99
C PHE A 142 -37.01 -4.52 38.37
N THR A 143 -37.44 -3.69 37.41
CA THR A 143 -38.37 -2.58 37.66
C THR A 143 -39.85 -2.95 37.53
N ASN A 144 -40.18 -4.04 36.82
CA ASN A 144 -41.57 -4.50 36.61
C ASN A 144 -41.89 -5.83 37.33
N GLY A 145 -40.95 -6.36 38.11
CA GLY A 145 -41.11 -7.57 38.93
C GLY A 145 -41.46 -7.27 40.38
#